data_AF-A0A1G2MYZ2-F1
#
_entry.id   AF-A0A1G2MYZ2-F1
#
_cell.length_a   1.000
_cell.length_b   1.000
_cell.length_c   1.000
_cell.angle_alpha   90.00
_cell.angle_beta   90.00
_cell.angle_gamma   90.00
#
_symmetry.space_group_name_H-M   'P 1'
#
loop_
_entity.id
_entity.type
_entity.pdbx_description
1 polymer ?
#
loop_
_entity_poly.entity_id
_entity_poly.type
_entity_poly.pdbx_seq_one_letter_code
_entity_poly.pdbx_strand_id
1 'polypeptide(L)'
;MHHAVKNRIAVHRIQLQHLPIPEERALFILQEKGIRVIEVDIIAIAKGLIGKASWKFGARQHEAPLFFDCSSLTKWLCGQRGIWIPRRPTQQFIHCRSHANTLHLSEAKPGDLLFTNSPFKNGVMYEIDDTIGHVFFVTDKETAICATNSEFGTGIFEVSFADIFKTRKFLDVGRVMTNDVVTFLTPPHREVETSDDIVQIVLQSL
;
A
#
# COMPACT_ATOMS: atom_id res chain seq x y z
N MET A 1 3.45 -10.29 -9.55
CA MET A 1 2.57 -11.20 -8.78
C MET A 1 2.33 -10.58 -7.42
N HIS A 2 1.09 -10.57 -6.92
CA HIS A 2 0.76 -10.04 -5.59
C HIS A 2 0.58 -11.18 -4.58
N HIS A 3 0.92 -10.94 -3.32
CA HIS A 3 0.62 -11.85 -2.21
C HIS A 3 -0.66 -11.44 -1.48
N ALA A 4 -1.40 -12.42 -0.98
CA ALA A 4 -2.59 -12.19 -0.17
C ALA A 4 -2.26 -11.42 1.12
N VAL A 5 -3.19 -10.58 1.56
CA VAL A 5 -3.17 -9.89 2.85
C VAL A 5 -4.45 -10.22 3.60
N LYS A 6 -4.33 -11.09 4.61
CA LYS A 6 -5.48 -11.73 5.27
C LYS A 6 -6.33 -12.43 4.21
N ASN A 7 -7.63 -12.12 4.17
CA ASN A 7 -8.57 -12.66 3.19
C ASN A 7 -8.77 -11.73 1.98
N ARG A 8 -7.78 -10.89 1.65
CA ARG A 8 -7.83 -9.99 0.49
C ARG A 8 -6.65 -10.26 -0.43
N ILE A 9 -6.88 -10.14 -1.72
CA ILE A 9 -5.79 -10.22 -2.70
C ILE A 9 -6.02 -9.28 -3.87
N ALA A 10 -4.96 -8.59 -4.26
CA ALA A 10 -4.87 -7.83 -5.49
C ALA A 10 -4.53 -8.73 -6.67
N VAL A 11 -5.24 -8.59 -7.79
CA VAL A 11 -4.96 -9.31 -9.04
C VAL A 11 -4.94 -8.29 -10.16
N HIS A 12 -3.91 -8.33 -11.01
CA HIS A 12 -3.90 -7.49 -12.20
C HIS A 12 -4.93 -8.00 -13.20
N ARG A 13 -5.74 -7.10 -13.77
CA ARG A 13 -6.78 -7.45 -14.77
C ARG A 13 -6.20 -8.26 -15.93
N ILE A 14 -4.98 -7.95 -16.34
CA ILE A 14 -4.30 -8.67 -17.43
C ILE A 14 -4.15 -10.18 -17.14
N GLN A 15 -4.03 -10.59 -15.87
CA GLN A 15 -3.98 -12.00 -15.49
C GLN A 15 -5.31 -12.71 -15.77
N LEU A 16 -6.44 -12.01 -15.62
CA LEU A 16 -7.77 -12.53 -15.97
C LEU A 16 -8.02 -12.49 -17.48
N GLN A 17 -7.51 -11.47 -18.16
CA GLN A 17 -7.68 -11.31 -19.61
C GLN A 17 -6.88 -12.32 -20.43
N HIS A 18 -5.81 -12.89 -19.87
CA HIS A 18 -5.03 -13.96 -20.49
C HIS A 18 -5.65 -15.35 -20.33
N LEU A 19 -6.78 -15.49 -19.62
CA LEU A 19 -7.50 -16.76 -19.53
C LEU A 19 -8.14 -17.12 -20.89
N PRO A 20 -8.37 -18.42 -21.17
CA PRO A 20 -9.03 -18.87 -22.41
C PRO A 20 -10.55 -18.60 -22.41
N ILE A 21 -11.03 -17.74 -21.53
CA ILE A 21 -12.42 -17.34 -21.37
C ILE A 21 -12.52 -15.83 -21.14
N PRO A 22 -13.67 -15.18 -21.46
CA PRO A 22 -13.87 -13.76 -21.17
C PRO A 22 -13.73 -13.42 -19.68
N GLU A 23 -13.25 -12.22 -19.37
CA GLU A 23 -13.08 -11.72 -17.99
C GLU A 23 -14.38 -11.84 -17.18
N GLU A 24 -15.54 -11.51 -17.78
CA GLU A 24 -16.85 -11.64 -17.15
C GLU A 24 -17.15 -13.07 -16.70
N ARG A 25 -16.79 -14.07 -17.52
CA ARG A 25 -16.96 -15.48 -17.17
C ARG A 25 -16.03 -15.90 -16.03
N ALA A 26 -14.79 -15.39 -16.03
CA ALA A 26 -13.84 -15.65 -14.96
C ALA A 26 -14.34 -15.06 -13.62
N LEU A 27 -14.86 -13.83 -13.65
CA LEU A 27 -15.46 -13.19 -12.48
C LEU A 27 -16.69 -13.94 -11.96
N PHE A 28 -17.54 -14.44 -12.86
CA PHE A 28 -18.68 -15.28 -12.50
C PHE A 28 -18.25 -16.56 -11.78
N ILE A 29 -17.25 -17.28 -12.32
CA ILE A 29 -16.69 -18.48 -11.69
C ILE A 29 -16.14 -18.16 -10.29
N LEU A 30 -15.35 -17.09 -10.15
CA LEU A 30 -14.82 -16.66 -8.87
C LEU A 30 -15.94 -16.39 -7.86
N GLN A 31 -17.00 -15.71 -8.29
CA GLN A 31 -18.17 -15.44 -7.45
C GLN A 31 -18.87 -16.72 -6.98
N GLU A 32 -19.06 -17.71 -7.86
CA GLU A 32 -19.60 -19.02 -7.48
C GLU A 32 -18.73 -19.76 -6.45
N LYS A 33 -17.41 -19.52 -6.48
CA LYS A 33 -16.46 -20.03 -5.48
C LYS A 33 -16.40 -19.18 -4.19
N GLY A 34 -17.27 -18.17 -4.05
CA GLY A 34 -17.32 -17.27 -2.90
C GLY A 34 -16.21 -16.21 -2.89
N ILE A 35 -15.47 -16.05 -3.98
CA ILE A 35 -14.45 -15.03 -4.17
C ILE A 35 -15.11 -13.84 -4.87
N ARG A 36 -15.22 -12.72 -4.18
CA ARG A 36 -15.96 -11.55 -4.69
C ARG A 36 -15.04 -10.35 -4.88
N VAL A 37 -15.30 -9.58 -5.93
CA VAL A 37 -14.69 -8.26 -6.11
C VAL A 37 -15.19 -7.34 -5.00
N ILE A 38 -14.29 -6.54 -4.43
CA ILE A 38 -14.64 -5.48 -3.49
C ILE A 38 -14.05 -4.14 -3.94
N GLU A 39 -14.84 -3.09 -3.80
CA GLU A 39 -14.34 -1.72 -3.92
C GLU A 39 -13.76 -1.26 -2.59
N VAL A 40 -12.60 -0.61 -2.66
CA VAL A 40 -11.87 -0.13 -1.49
C VAL A 40 -11.40 1.28 -1.79
N ASP A 41 -12.11 2.26 -1.21
CA ASP A 41 -11.67 3.65 -1.21
C ASP A 41 -10.60 3.83 -0.13
N ILE A 42 -9.36 3.54 -0.53
CA ILE A 42 -8.19 3.65 0.33
C ILE A 42 -7.93 5.09 0.80
N ILE A 43 -8.32 6.10 0.02
CA ILE A 43 -8.13 7.50 0.38
C ILE A 43 -9.12 7.90 1.48
N ALA A 44 -10.40 7.53 1.33
CA ALA A 44 -11.39 7.74 2.39
C ALA A 44 -11.01 7.00 3.68
N ILE A 45 -10.52 5.76 3.57
CA ILE A 45 -10.01 5.00 4.73
C ILE A 45 -8.86 5.75 5.40
N ALA A 46 -7.87 6.21 4.62
CA ALA A 46 -6.72 6.92 5.13
C ALA A 46 -7.12 8.21 5.88
N LYS A 47 -7.92 9.06 5.25
CA LYS A 47 -8.43 10.30 5.86
C LYS A 47 -9.28 10.03 7.11
N GLY A 48 -10.02 8.92 7.12
CA GLY A 48 -10.82 8.48 8.26
C GLY A 48 -10.02 8.15 9.53
N LEU A 49 -8.69 8.00 9.44
CA LEU A 49 -7.80 7.76 10.59
C LEU A 49 -7.40 9.04 11.33
N ILE A 50 -7.51 10.21 10.70
CA ILE A 50 -7.12 11.49 11.29
C ILE A 50 -7.97 11.75 12.54
N GLY A 51 -7.30 11.98 13.67
CA GLY A 51 -7.94 12.17 14.98
C GLY A 51 -8.52 10.90 15.62
N LYS A 52 -8.46 9.73 14.96
CA LYS A 52 -8.97 8.45 15.50
C LYS A 52 -7.86 7.45 15.82
N ALA A 53 -6.77 7.47 15.06
CA ALA A 53 -5.60 6.64 15.29
C ALA A 53 -4.45 7.46 15.87
N SER A 54 -3.55 6.79 16.59
CA SER A 54 -2.41 7.41 17.26
C SER A 54 -1.08 6.90 16.72
N TRP A 55 -0.05 7.73 16.81
CA TRP A 55 1.30 7.29 16.50
C TRP A 55 1.85 6.39 17.60
N LYS A 56 2.56 5.32 17.22
CA LYS A 56 3.33 4.46 18.12
C LYS A 56 4.55 3.91 17.40
N PHE A 57 5.75 4.18 17.93
CA PHE A 57 6.99 3.62 17.39
C PHE A 57 6.95 2.09 17.33
N GLY A 58 7.22 1.52 16.15
CA GLY A 58 7.28 0.07 15.98
C GLY A 58 5.91 -0.62 15.91
N ALA A 59 4.80 0.12 15.76
CA ALA A 59 3.45 -0.43 15.70
C ALA A 59 3.32 -1.60 14.70
N ARG A 60 2.59 -2.63 15.08
CA ARG A 60 2.40 -3.86 14.28
C ARG A 60 1.00 -3.91 13.67
N GLN A 61 0.85 -4.72 12.63
CA GLN A 61 -0.41 -4.81 11.87
C GLN A 61 -1.61 -5.31 12.68
N HIS A 62 -1.40 -6.01 13.80
CA HIS A 62 -2.48 -6.42 14.70
C HIS A 62 -2.99 -5.27 15.60
N GLU A 63 -2.24 -4.18 15.71
CA GLU A 63 -2.63 -2.98 16.49
C GLU A 63 -3.42 -1.97 15.65
N ALA A 64 -3.45 -2.16 14.34
CA ALA A 64 -4.28 -1.39 13.43
C ALA A 64 -5.76 -1.73 13.65
N PRO A 65 -6.69 -0.75 13.56
CA PRO A 65 -6.47 0.61 13.07
C PRO A 65 -6.14 1.66 14.16
N LEU A 66 -5.80 1.25 15.38
CA LEU A 66 -5.64 2.18 16.51
C LEU A 66 -4.25 2.82 16.57
N PHE A 67 -3.21 2.06 16.22
CA PHE A 67 -1.82 2.51 16.34
C PHE A 67 -1.02 2.29 15.06
N PHE A 68 -0.22 3.30 14.70
CA PHE A 68 0.68 3.23 13.54
C PHE A 68 2.02 3.95 13.77
N ASP A 69 3.08 3.42 13.20
CA ASP A 69 4.20 4.23 12.68
C ASP A 69 4.09 4.43 11.16
N CYS A 70 4.96 5.27 10.59
CA CYS A 70 4.91 5.68 9.19
C CYS A 70 4.76 4.50 8.21
N SER A 71 5.62 3.48 8.33
CA SER A 71 5.60 2.32 7.42
C SER A 71 4.54 1.28 7.76
N SER A 72 4.11 1.17 9.01
CA SER A 72 2.98 0.31 9.36
C SER A 72 1.65 0.87 8.85
N LEU A 73 1.50 2.20 8.78
CA LEU A 73 0.34 2.88 8.18
C LEU A 73 0.25 2.56 6.70
N THR A 74 1.32 2.81 5.93
CA THR A 74 1.35 2.53 4.48
C THR A 74 1.11 1.06 4.19
N LYS A 75 1.74 0.15 4.95
CA LYS A 75 1.52 -1.30 4.81
C LYS A 75 0.07 -1.69 5.08
N TRP A 76 -0.55 -1.12 6.10
CA TRP A 76 -1.94 -1.45 6.44
C TRP A 76 -2.92 -0.92 5.39
N LEU A 77 -2.69 0.31 4.88
CA LEU A 77 -3.47 0.92 3.82
C LEU A 77 -3.39 0.07 2.54
N CYS A 78 -2.19 -0.27 2.05
CA CYS A 78 -2.03 -1.18 0.91
C CYS A 78 -2.70 -2.54 1.14
N GLY A 79 -2.64 -3.05 2.37
CA GLY A 79 -3.32 -4.27 2.78
C GLY A 79 -4.85 -4.22 2.64
N GLN A 80 -5.49 -3.05 2.77
CA GLN A 80 -6.93 -2.92 2.52
C GLN A 80 -7.28 -3.22 1.06
N ARG A 81 -6.36 -2.95 0.12
CA ARG A 81 -6.48 -3.28 -1.31
C ARG A 81 -5.98 -4.69 -1.64
N GLY A 82 -5.60 -5.50 -0.64
CA GLY A 82 -5.04 -6.83 -0.85
C GLY A 82 -3.62 -6.82 -1.41
N ILE A 83 -2.88 -5.72 -1.24
CA ILE A 83 -1.50 -5.58 -1.72
C ILE A 83 -0.54 -5.68 -0.56
N TRP A 84 0.34 -6.68 -0.62
CA TRP A 84 1.40 -6.84 0.35
C TRP A 84 2.59 -5.95 0.00
N ILE A 85 3.11 -5.20 0.99
CA ILE A 85 4.41 -4.52 0.91
C ILE A 85 5.27 -4.81 2.16
N PRO A 86 6.59 -4.59 2.11
CA PRO A 86 7.47 -4.79 3.27
C PRO A 86 7.15 -3.90 4.47
N ARG A 87 7.68 -4.27 5.64
CA ARG A 87 7.37 -3.58 6.92
C ARG A 87 8.14 -2.28 7.12
N ARG A 88 9.38 -2.17 6.66
CA ARG A 88 10.26 -1.02 6.96
C ARG A 88 10.26 -0.01 5.80
N PRO A 89 10.42 1.31 6.06
CA PRO A 89 10.43 2.33 5.00
C PRO A 89 11.50 2.06 3.94
N THR A 90 12.72 1.70 4.34
CA THR A 90 13.82 1.32 3.43
C THR A 90 13.46 0.14 2.54
N GLN A 91 12.81 -0.87 3.10
CA GLN A 91 12.37 -2.05 2.33
C GLN A 91 11.21 -1.71 1.39
N GLN A 92 10.29 -0.84 1.80
CA GLN A 92 9.21 -0.34 0.93
C GLN A 92 9.78 0.45 -0.25
N PHE A 93 10.78 1.30 0.01
CA PHE A 93 11.50 2.03 -1.03
C PHE A 93 12.17 1.08 -2.03
N ILE A 94 12.95 0.10 -1.56
CA ILE A 94 13.57 -0.93 -2.42
C ILE A 94 12.49 -1.69 -3.20
N HIS A 95 11.39 -2.06 -2.55
CA HIS A 95 10.28 -2.78 -3.18
C HIS A 95 9.62 -1.96 -4.28
N CYS A 96 9.41 -0.65 -4.10
CA CYS A 96 8.88 0.21 -5.17
C CYS A 96 9.85 0.28 -6.36
N ARG A 97 11.16 0.41 -6.10
CA ARG A 97 12.18 0.49 -7.15
C ARG A 97 12.38 -0.83 -7.91
N SER A 98 12.26 -1.97 -7.25
CA SER A 98 12.39 -3.29 -7.91
C SER A 98 11.30 -3.53 -8.95
N HIS A 99 10.20 -2.77 -8.90
CA HIS A 99 9.12 -2.80 -9.89
C HIS A 99 9.26 -1.71 -10.96
N ALA A 100 10.48 -1.18 -11.16
CA ALA A 100 10.91 -0.30 -12.26
C ALA A 100 10.17 1.06 -12.40
N ASN A 101 9.59 1.59 -11.33
CA ASN A 101 8.82 2.83 -11.36
C ASN A 101 9.46 3.94 -10.50
N THR A 102 10.63 4.44 -10.88
CA THR A 102 11.07 5.77 -10.39
C THR A 102 10.20 6.82 -11.07
N LEU A 103 9.36 7.49 -10.30
CA LEU A 103 8.43 8.50 -10.81
C LEU A 103 8.96 9.89 -10.46
N HIS A 104 8.69 10.86 -11.33
CA HIS A 104 8.83 12.26 -10.93
C HIS A 104 7.74 12.60 -9.90
N LEU A 105 8.06 13.49 -8.96
CA LEU A 105 7.08 13.96 -7.97
C LEU A 105 5.79 14.48 -8.62
N SER A 106 5.89 15.13 -9.79
CA SER A 106 4.74 15.61 -10.57
C SER A 106 3.83 14.50 -11.11
N GLU A 107 4.30 13.26 -11.11
CA GLU A 107 3.56 12.07 -11.55
C GLU A 107 2.94 11.28 -10.37
N ALA A 108 3.16 11.76 -9.14
CA ALA A 108 2.58 11.17 -7.94
C ALA A 108 1.04 11.18 -8.05
N LYS A 109 0.45 10.04 -7.70
CA LYS A 109 -1.00 9.83 -7.68
C LYS A 109 -1.44 9.37 -6.30
N PRO A 110 -2.72 9.61 -5.92
CA PRO A 110 -3.30 9.03 -4.73
C PRO A 110 -3.01 7.53 -4.66
N GLY A 111 -2.43 7.09 -3.54
CA GLY A 111 -1.99 5.73 -3.33
C GLY A 111 -0.50 5.44 -3.53
N ASP A 112 0.26 6.35 -4.12
CA ASP A 112 1.71 6.22 -4.20
C ASP A 112 2.37 6.43 -2.82
N LEU A 113 3.61 5.96 -2.68
CA LEU A 113 4.41 6.15 -1.47
C LEU A 113 5.48 7.22 -1.71
N LEU A 114 5.48 8.26 -0.87
CA LEU A 114 6.46 9.34 -0.96
C LEU A 114 7.52 9.18 0.11
N PHE A 115 8.79 9.13 -0.29
CA PHE A 115 9.93 8.86 0.57
C PHE A 115 10.77 10.11 0.80
N THR A 116 11.19 10.29 2.04
CA THR A 116 12.04 11.42 2.45
C THR A 116 13.13 10.96 3.40
N ASN A 117 14.15 11.80 3.58
CA ASN A 117 15.12 11.60 4.65
C ASN A 117 14.48 11.79 6.04
N SER A 118 15.21 11.40 7.09
CA SER A 118 14.85 11.76 8.46
C SER A 118 15.58 13.06 8.84
N PRO A 119 14.91 14.08 9.38
CA PRO A 119 15.59 15.21 9.99
C PRO A 119 16.29 14.83 11.30
N PHE A 120 15.90 13.70 11.92
CA PHE A 120 16.50 13.17 13.14
C PHE A 120 17.39 11.97 12.84
N LYS A 121 18.66 12.02 13.25
CA LYS A 121 19.65 10.93 13.16
C LYS A 121 19.34 9.75 14.11
N ASN A 122 18.11 9.26 14.14
CA ASN A 122 17.71 8.08 14.93
C ASN A 122 17.46 6.85 14.05
N GLY A 123 17.90 6.88 12.78
CA GLY A 123 17.80 5.76 11.87
C GLY A 123 18.82 4.68 12.20
N VAL A 124 18.35 3.44 12.39
CA VAL A 124 19.21 2.26 12.36
C VAL A 124 19.89 2.21 10.99
N MET A 125 21.23 2.29 11.02
CA MET A 125 22.15 2.24 9.88
C MET A 125 21.82 1.08 8.93
N TYR A 126 21.55 1.43 7.67
CA TYR A 126 22.11 0.71 6.54
C TYR A 126 22.58 1.77 5.54
N GLU A 127 23.83 1.63 5.13
CA GLU A 127 24.60 2.52 4.25
C GLU A 127 23.85 2.77 2.93
N ILE A 128 23.10 3.87 2.89
CA ILE A 128 22.60 4.51 1.68
C ILE A 128 22.87 5.99 1.91
N ASP A 129 23.57 6.63 0.97
CA ASP A 129 24.11 8.00 1.07
C ASP A 129 23.05 9.10 1.36
N ASP A 130 21.77 8.74 1.37
CA ASP A 130 20.69 9.48 2.01
C ASP A 130 19.76 8.48 2.75
N THR A 131 19.84 8.42 4.08
CA THR A 131 19.03 7.45 4.85
C THR A 131 17.52 7.71 4.70
N ILE A 132 16.80 6.78 4.05
CA ILE A 132 15.33 6.78 4.00
C ILE A 132 14.82 6.79 5.43
N GLY A 133 14.22 7.92 5.82
CA GLY A 133 13.87 8.19 7.20
C GLY A 133 12.37 8.21 7.47
N HIS A 134 11.57 8.45 6.43
CA HIS A 134 10.12 8.47 6.55
C HIS A 134 9.46 8.12 5.23
N VAL A 135 8.25 7.58 5.33
CA VAL A 135 7.38 7.28 4.21
C VAL A 135 6.01 7.89 4.47
N PHE A 136 5.47 8.54 3.45
CA PHE A 136 4.13 9.11 3.42
C PHE A 136 3.29 8.35 2.40
N PHE A 137 1.97 8.35 2.58
CA PHE A 137 1.03 7.78 1.63
C PHE A 137 0.31 8.93 0.90
N VAL A 138 0.50 9.05 -0.40
CA VAL A 138 -0.05 10.15 -1.20
C VAL A 138 -1.58 10.06 -1.20
N THR A 139 -2.25 11.14 -0.81
CA THR A 139 -3.72 11.21 -0.71
C THR A 139 -4.35 12.07 -1.79
N ASP A 140 -3.60 13.04 -2.33
CA ASP A 140 -3.98 13.89 -3.46
C ASP A 140 -2.72 14.34 -4.23
N LYS A 141 -2.88 15.15 -5.29
CA LYS A 141 -1.78 15.68 -6.12
C LYS A 141 -0.70 16.41 -5.33
N GLU A 142 -1.04 17.01 -4.20
CA GLU A 142 -0.12 17.84 -3.41
C GLU A 142 -0.14 17.50 -1.92
N THR A 143 -0.79 16.41 -1.52
CA THR A 143 -0.92 16.03 -0.12
C THR A 143 -0.59 14.55 0.10
N ALA A 144 -0.07 14.26 1.28
CA ALA A 144 0.12 12.90 1.74
C ALA A 144 -0.17 12.79 3.23
N ILE A 145 -0.57 11.59 3.64
CA ILE A 145 -0.83 11.25 5.02
C ILE A 145 0.34 10.48 5.62
N CYS A 146 0.64 10.72 6.90
CA CYS A 146 1.62 9.94 7.64
C CYS A 146 1.25 9.78 9.11
N ALA A 147 1.92 8.82 9.76
CA ALA A 147 1.97 8.73 11.20
C ALA A 147 3.30 9.30 11.69
N THR A 148 3.26 10.31 12.56
CA THR A 148 4.47 10.96 13.09
C THR A 148 4.32 11.34 14.57
N ASN A 149 5.45 11.61 15.22
CA ASN A 149 5.57 12.19 16.57
C ASN A 149 6.47 13.44 16.60
N SER A 150 6.74 14.05 15.45
CA SER A 150 7.70 15.14 15.31
C SER A 150 7.09 16.40 14.72
N GLU A 151 7.37 16.73 13.45
CA GLU A 151 7.21 18.08 12.88
C GLU A 151 5.76 18.55 12.82
N PHE A 152 4.81 17.61 12.79
CA PHE A 152 3.37 17.88 12.69
C PHE A 152 2.62 17.59 13.99
N GLY A 153 3.33 17.18 15.05
CA GLY A 153 2.75 16.69 16.30
C GLY A 153 2.76 15.16 16.40
N THR A 154 1.99 14.62 17.35
CA THR A 154 1.86 13.18 17.58
C THR A 154 0.51 12.67 17.12
N GLY A 155 0.48 11.80 16.11
CA GLY A 155 -0.76 11.28 15.53
C GLY A 155 -0.66 10.97 14.04
N ILE A 156 -1.83 10.93 13.39
CA ILE A 156 -1.97 10.80 11.94
C ILE A 156 -2.34 12.16 11.35
N PHE A 157 -1.58 12.61 10.35
CA PHE A 157 -1.75 13.92 9.72
C PHE A 157 -1.72 13.80 8.21
N GLU A 158 -2.64 14.49 7.53
CA GLU A 158 -2.53 14.81 6.11
C GLU A 158 -1.84 16.16 5.99
N VAL A 159 -0.77 16.22 5.20
CA VAL A 159 0.12 17.37 5.08
C VAL A 159 0.43 17.65 3.61
N SER A 160 0.66 18.93 3.29
CA SER A 160 1.03 19.33 1.94
C SER A 160 2.48 18.94 1.61
N PHE A 161 2.77 18.68 0.34
CA PHE A 161 4.13 18.45 -0.13
C PHE A 161 5.04 19.64 0.19
N ALA A 162 4.53 20.87 0.03
CA ALA A 162 5.24 22.08 0.40
C ALA A 162 5.66 22.09 1.87
N ASP A 163 4.79 21.65 2.79
CA ASP A 163 5.11 21.58 4.22
C ASP A 163 6.08 20.44 4.55
N ILE A 164 5.94 19.28 3.90
CA ILE A 164 6.90 18.18 4.03
C ILE A 164 8.31 18.66 3.66
N PHE A 165 8.45 19.34 2.53
CA PHE A 165 9.77 19.71 2.00
C PHE A 165 10.42 20.92 2.67
N LYS A 166 9.72 21.63 3.56
CA LYS A 166 10.34 22.64 4.43
C LYS A 166 11.35 22.03 5.40
N THR A 167 11.13 20.78 5.82
CA THR A 167 11.91 20.13 6.89
C THR A 167 12.60 18.85 6.44
N ARG A 168 12.22 18.31 5.27
CA ARG A 168 12.69 17.01 4.77
C ARG A 168 13.14 17.11 3.31
N LYS A 169 14.22 16.42 2.98
CA LYS A 169 14.68 16.23 1.60
C LYS A 169 13.81 15.16 0.93
N PHE A 170 13.19 15.50 -0.20
CA PHE A 170 12.56 14.53 -1.09
C PHE A 170 13.60 13.54 -1.59
N LEU A 171 13.28 12.24 -1.54
CA LEU A 171 14.15 11.19 -2.06
C LEU A 171 13.54 10.52 -3.30
N ASP A 172 12.27 10.11 -3.21
CA ASP A 172 11.61 9.40 -4.31
C ASP A 172 10.10 9.31 -4.10
N VAL A 173 9.37 8.93 -5.15
CA VAL A 173 7.98 8.49 -5.09
C VAL A 173 7.86 7.13 -5.78
N GLY A 174 7.27 6.17 -5.07
CA GLY A 174 7.13 4.79 -5.53
C GLY A 174 5.67 4.39 -5.69
N ARG A 175 5.33 3.82 -6.85
CA ARG A 175 3.97 3.31 -7.12
C ARG A 175 3.84 1.85 -6.71
N VAL A 176 2.95 1.61 -5.76
CA VAL A 176 2.55 0.26 -5.32
C VAL A 176 1.21 -0.16 -5.92
N MET A 177 0.33 0.81 -6.19
CA MET A 177 -1.01 0.59 -6.72
C MET A 177 -1.11 1.06 -8.17
N THR A 178 -1.58 0.18 -9.04
CA THR A 178 -1.97 0.55 -10.40
C THR A 178 -3.49 0.46 -10.54
N ASN A 179 -4.07 1.25 -11.45
CA ASN A 179 -5.51 1.25 -11.72
C ASN A 179 -5.97 -0.09 -12.32
N ASP A 180 -5.05 -0.89 -12.83
CA ASP A 180 -5.31 -2.19 -13.47
C ASP A 180 -5.41 -3.34 -12.46
N VAL A 181 -5.54 -3.04 -11.16
CA VAL A 181 -5.67 -4.05 -10.09
C VAL A 181 -7.10 -4.11 -9.56
N VAL A 182 -7.64 -5.32 -9.52
CA VAL A 182 -8.90 -5.67 -8.87
C VAL A 182 -8.59 -6.26 -7.50
N THR A 183 -9.33 -5.84 -6.48
CA THR A 183 -9.22 -6.42 -5.13
C THR A 183 -10.31 -7.47 -4.95
N PHE A 184 -9.91 -8.69 -4.63
CA PHE A 184 -10.80 -9.78 -4.27
C PHE A 184 -10.84 -9.99 -2.76
N LEU A 185 -12.01 -10.33 -2.25
CA LEU A 185 -12.19 -10.90 -0.92
C LEU A 185 -12.36 -12.42 -1.05
N THR A 186 -11.49 -13.17 -0.38
CA THR A 186 -11.51 -14.63 -0.36
C THR A 186 -12.27 -15.14 0.87
N PRO A 187 -12.93 -16.30 0.78
CA PRO A 187 -13.55 -16.91 1.94
C PRO A 187 -12.47 -17.44 2.91
N PRO A 188 -12.70 -17.41 4.23
CA PRO A 188 -11.67 -17.71 5.23
C PRO A 188 -11.19 -19.16 5.22
N HIS A 189 -11.96 -20.08 4.66
CA HIS A 189 -11.61 -21.50 4.55
C HIS A 189 -10.83 -21.84 3.27
N ARG A 190 -10.58 -20.86 2.40
CA ARG A 190 -9.86 -21.06 1.14
C ARG A 190 -8.47 -20.45 1.24
N GLU A 191 -7.48 -21.29 1.03
CA GLU A 191 -6.08 -20.89 0.97
C GLU A 191 -5.81 -20.19 -0.38
N VAL A 192 -5.39 -18.94 -0.30
CA VAL A 192 -4.95 -18.12 -1.43
C VAL A 192 -3.73 -17.38 -0.94
N GLU A 193 -2.57 -17.69 -1.52
CA GLU A 193 -1.29 -17.09 -1.15
C GLU A 193 -0.90 -15.99 -2.14
N THR A 194 -1.19 -16.20 -3.42
CA THR A 194 -0.76 -15.34 -4.52
C THR A 194 -1.86 -15.08 -5.54
N SER A 195 -1.68 -14.02 -6.34
CA SER A 195 -2.61 -13.67 -7.42
C SER A 195 -2.78 -14.80 -8.45
N ASP A 196 -1.81 -15.70 -8.54
CA ASP A 196 -1.83 -16.81 -9.48
C ASP A 196 -2.79 -17.92 -9.01
N ASP A 197 -3.02 -18.06 -7.69
CA ASP A 197 -4.02 -18.97 -7.17
C ASP A 197 -5.43 -18.58 -7.63
N ILE A 198 -5.71 -17.28 -7.78
CA ILE A 198 -6.97 -16.79 -8.33
C ILE A 198 -7.14 -17.24 -9.78
N VAL A 199 -6.09 -17.12 -10.59
CA VAL A 199 -6.08 -17.59 -11.99
C VAL A 199 -6.29 -19.10 -12.03
N GLN A 200 -5.58 -19.85 -11.18
CA GLN A 200 -5.65 -21.30 -11.12
C GLN A 200 -7.04 -21.81 -10.71
N ILE A 201 -7.70 -21.14 -9.76
CA ILE A 201 -9.07 -21.46 -9.35
C ILE A 201 -10.04 -21.36 -10.53
N VAL A 202 -9.86 -20.37 -11.39
CA VAL A 202 -10.69 -20.23 -12.60
C VAL A 202 -10.40 -21.38 -13.56
N LEU A 203 -9.12 -21.65 -13.86
CA LEU A 203 -8.72 -22.72 -14.78
C LEU A 203 -9.20 -24.11 -14.34
N GLN A 204 -9.20 -24.40 -13.04
CA GLN A 204 -9.72 -25.66 -12.48
C GLN A 204 -11.25 -25.81 -12.59
N SER A 205 -11.95 -24.73 -12.93
CA SER A 205 -13.41 -24.71 -13.06
C SER A 205 -13.88 -24.64 -14.52
N LEU A 206 -12.94 -24.71 -15.47
CA LEU A 206 -13.20 -24.85 -16.90
C LEU A 206 -13.36 -26.33 -17.27
#